data_AF-A0A6I7P1S3-F1
#
_entry.id   AF-A0A6I7P1S3-F1
#
_cell.length_a   1.000
_cell.length_b   1.000
_cell.length_c   1.000
_cell.angle_alpha   90.00
_cell.angle_beta   90.00
_cell.angle_gamma   90.00
#
_symmetry.space_group_name_H-M   'P 1'
#
loop_
_entity.id
_entity.type
_entity.pdbx_description
1 polymer ?
#
loop_
_entity_poly.entity_id
_entity_poly.type
_entity_poly.pdbx_seq_one_letter_code
_entity_poly.pdbx_strand_id
1 'polypeptide(L)'
;MDSPHTGQWKIRRNSPVVGLLYLCILFSACAGTYPVIPAAGCNVNEFDDLTGKSTDAAIFSMLLVENVRDGLPVDEITDCLANMTMQQLQFQLNTEEKKKAFWLNVYNAYVQILLLETPELFDDRNSWFGYNFFSTPQVVIAGRKLSFDDMEHGIMRRSTHKLTMGYMKSFRIPEIEKQLWWNEIDPRIHFALNCGAASCPYIAVYEPGRVDEQLDMTTKNYLSETTHYDSERDRARVTRLMSWFRGDFGGLSGAKEMLRQYGIIPEDSDPKLSFLEYDWTLELGNYQDL
;
A
#
# COMPACT_ATOMS: atom_id res chain seq x y z
N MET A 1 -80.64 -6.10 33.18
CA MET A 1 -79.51 -6.19 34.12
C MET A 1 -78.42 -6.99 33.41
N ASP A 2 -77.18 -6.65 33.71
CA ASP A 2 -75.93 -7.31 33.30
C ASP A 2 -75.19 -6.72 32.09
N SER A 3 -73.96 -6.30 32.43
CA SER A 3 -72.91 -5.67 31.64
C SER A 3 -72.43 -6.52 30.46
N PRO A 4 -71.86 -5.88 29.42
CA PRO A 4 -70.96 -6.55 28.50
C PRO A 4 -69.50 -6.17 28.75
N HIS A 5 -68.67 -7.20 28.77
CA HIS A 5 -67.22 -7.16 28.80
C HIS A 5 -66.61 -6.86 27.42
N THR A 6 -65.56 -6.03 27.45
CA THR A 6 -64.27 -6.11 26.72
C THR A 6 -64.24 -6.15 25.18
N GLY A 7 -63.42 -5.26 24.61
CA GLY A 7 -62.84 -5.42 23.27
C GLY A 7 -62.19 -4.16 22.75
N GLN A 8 -60.88 -4.01 22.97
CA GLN A 8 -60.05 -2.88 22.56
C GLN A 8 -59.86 -2.80 21.04
N TRP A 9 -59.83 -1.57 20.48
CA TRP A 9 -58.88 -1.14 19.43
C TRP A 9 -58.66 0.38 19.59
N LYS A 10 -57.49 0.79 20.11
CA LYS A 10 -57.07 2.20 20.17
C LYS A 10 -55.99 2.44 19.12
N ILE A 11 -56.34 3.20 18.09
CA ILE A 11 -55.39 3.83 17.16
C ILE A 11 -55.25 5.28 17.61
N ARG A 12 -54.00 5.74 17.84
CA ARG A 12 -53.39 6.97 17.29
C ARG A 12 -52.37 7.65 18.22
N ARG A 13 -51.18 7.79 17.63
CA ARG A 13 -50.33 9.00 17.48
C ARG A 13 -49.45 9.53 18.63
N ASN A 14 -48.22 9.82 18.16
CA ASN A 14 -47.25 10.85 18.54
C ASN A 14 -46.30 10.60 19.73
N SER A 15 -45.01 10.43 19.40
CA SER A 15 -43.97 11.47 19.59
C SER A 15 -42.62 11.00 19.02
N PRO A 16 -41.74 11.90 18.52
CA PRO A 16 -40.39 11.54 18.11
C PRO A 16 -39.48 11.55 19.33
N VAL A 17 -38.85 10.42 19.65
CA VAL A 17 -37.76 10.38 20.63
C VAL A 17 -36.46 10.56 19.85
N VAL A 18 -35.81 11.70 20.06
CA VAL A 18 -34.42 11.95 19.68
C VAL A 18 -33.56 11.00 20.51
N GLY A 19 -33.16 9.88 19.93
CA GLY A 19 -32.18 8.97 20.52
C GLY A 19 -30.78 9.53 20.33
N LEU A 20 -30.22 10.17 21.35
CA LEU A 20 -28.77 10.34 21.47
C LEU A 20 -28.13 8.95 21.59
N LEU A 21 -27.60 8.43 20.50
CA LEU A 21 -26.65 7.32 20.52
C LEU A 21 -25.34 7.84 21.12
N TYR A 22 -25.16 7.60 22.42
CA TYR A 22 -23.85 7.65 23.06
C TYR A 22 -22.98 6.55 22.44
N LEU A 23 -22.14 6.93 21.49
CA LEU A 23 -21.04 6.09 21.01
C LEU A 23 -19.96 6.11 22.10
N CYS A 24 -20.02 5.15 23.03
CA CYS A 24 -18.91 4.86 23.93
C CYS A 24 -17.75 4.31 23.09
N ILE A 25 -16.88 5.19 22.61
CA ILE A 25 -15.57 4.82 22.06
C ILE A 25 -14.72 4.39 23.25
N LEU A 26 -14.70 3.07 23.51
CA LEU A 26 -13.66 2.46 24.33
C LEU A 26 -12.34 2.61 23.57
N PHE A 27 -11.58 3.66 23.91
CA PHE A 27 -10.17 3.76 23.56
C PHE A 27 -9.40 2.67 24.33
N SER A 28 -9.32 1.48 23.75
CA SER A 28 -8.26 0.54 24.13
C SER A 28 -6.97 1.06 23.50
N ALA A 29 -6.22 1.82 24.28
CA ALA A 29 -4.85 2.20 23.94
C ALA A 29 -3.93 1.00 24.17
N CYS A 30 -3.97 0.02 23.27
CA CYS A 30 -2.86 -0.91 23.13
C CYS A 30 -1.81 -0.23 22.25
N ALA A 31 -0.87 0.48 22.87
CA ALA A 31 0.41 0.74 22.24
C ALA A 31 1.07 -0.62 22.02
N GLY A 32 0.92 -1.17 20.81
CA GLY A 32 1.56 -2.42 20.42
C GLY A 32 3.07 -2.21 20.41
N THR A 33 3.74 -2.56 21.50
CA THR A 33 5.18 -2.78 21.47
C THR A 33 5.40 -4.10 20.74
N TYR A 34 5.63 -4.03 19.43
CA TYR A 34 5.99 -5.21 18.65
C TYR A 34 7.31 -5.78 19.21
N PRO A 35 7.38 -7.09 19.47
CA PRO A 35 8.59 -7.71 20.00
C PRO A 35 9.75 -7.50 19.02
N VAL A 36 10.87 -7.00 19.53
CA VAL A 36 12.12 -6.91 18.79
C VAL A 36 12.72 -8.31 18.74
N ILE A 37 12.80 -8.92 17.56
CA ILE A 37 13.51 -10.19 17.39
C ILE A 37 15.01 -9.89 17.47
N PRO A 38 15.82 -10.64 18.24
CA PRO A 38 17.26 -10.41 18.31
C PRO A 38 17.90 -10.55 16.92
N ALA A 39 18.44 -9.47 16.39
CA ALA A 39 19.17 -9.43 15.15
C ALA A 39 20.52 -10.17 15.30
N ALA A 40 20.66 -11.35 14.69
CA ALA A 40 21.95 -12.00 14.51
C ALA A 40 22.51 -11.51 13.17
N GLY A 41 23.20 -10.35 13.17
CA GLY A 41 23.56 -9.60 11.96
C GLY A 41 23.90 -10.47 10.74
N CYS A 42 23.37 -10.09 9.57
CA CYS A 42 23.60 -10.78 8.28
C CYS A 42 25.07 -11.18 8.12
N ASN A 43 25.35 -12.49 8.07
CA ASN A 43 26.70 -12.99 7.84
C ASN A 43 27.00 -12.91 6.34
N VAL A 44 27.49 -11.74 5.94
CA VAL A 44 27.72 -11.31 4.55
C VAL A 44 28.69 -12.23 3.77
N ASN A 45 29.41 -13.14 4.44
CA ASN A 45 30.51 -13.89 3.81
C ASN A 45 30.07 -15.01 2.84
N GLU A 46 28.82 -15.48 2.90
CA GLU A 46 28.29 -16.46 1.92
C GLU A 46 27.49 -15.76 0.80
N PHE A 47 27.05 -14.51 1.06
CA PHE A 47 26.31 -13.64 0.15
C PHE A 47 27.20 -12.78 -0.78
N ASP A 48 28.50 -12.75 -0.48
CA ASP A 48 29.53 -11.97 -1.18
C ASP A 48 29.75 -12.44 -2.64
N ASP A 49 29.49 -13.71 -2.95
CA ASP A 49 29.70 -14.30 -4.28
C ASP A 49 28.57 -13.94 -5.27
N LEU A 50 27.33 -13.71 -4.79
CA LEU A 50 26.18 -13.31 -5.62
C LEU A 50 26.10 -11.79 -5.84
N THR A 51 26.59 -11.00 -4.89
CA THR A 51 26.39 -9.53 -4.87
C THR A 51 27.67 -8.73 -5.09
N GLY A 52 28.80 -9.40 -5.31
CA GLY A 52 30.09 -8.74 -5.50
C GLY A 52 30.55 -7.94 -4.29
N LYS A 53 30.21 -8.38 -3.06
CA LYS A 53 30.47 -7.72 -1.77
C LYS A 53 29.59 -6.50 -1.43
N SER A 54 28.37 -6.42 -1.97
CA SER A 54 27.44 -5.36 -1.58
C SER A 54 26.72 -5.73 -0.28
N THR A 55 26.78 -4.85 0.71
CA THR A 55 25.94 -4.92 1.93
C THR A 55 24.67 -4.10 1.81
N ASP A 56 24.37 -3.54 0.63
CA ASP A 56 23.34 -2.51 0.46
C ASP A 56 21.93 -3.11 0.47
N ALA A 57 21.13 -2.76 1.49
CA ALA A 57 19.74 -3.18 1.61
C ALA A 57 18.89 -2.90 0.36
N ALA A 58 19.12 -1.78 -0.35
CA ALA A 58 18.39 -1.48 -1.58
C ALA A 58 18.72 -2.48 -2.70
N ILE A 59 19.98 -2.91 -2.80
CA ILE A 59 20.38 -3.97 -3.74
C ILE A 59 19.78 -5.32 -3.33
N PHE A 60 19.78 -5.65 -2.04
CA PHE A 60 19.13 -6.89 -1.57
C PHE A 60 17.63 -6.92 -1.88
N SER A 61 16.92 -5.79 -1.73
CA SER A 61 15.51 -5.72 -2.10
C SER A 61 15.29 -5.93 -3.60
N MET A 62 16.18 -5.40 -4.45
CA MET A 62 16.11 -5.54 -5.90
C MET A 62 16.28 -7.01 -6.31
N LEU A 63 17.33 -7.66 -5.80
CA LEU A 63 17.59 -9.08 -5.98
C LEU A 63 16.44 -9.94 -5.44
N LEU A 64 15.75 -9.51 -4.37
CA LEU A 64 14.59 -10.22 -3.85
C LEU A 64 13.48 -10.30 -4.90
N VAL A 65 13.13 -9.18 -5.54
CA VAL A 65 12.09 -9.17 -6.59
C VAL A 65 12.52 -10.01 -7.79
N GLU A 66 13.80 -9.91 -8.20
CA GLU A 66 14.35 -10.73 -9.29
C GLU A 66 14.27 -12.22 -8.98
N ASN A 67 14.69 -12.64 -7.78
CA ASN A 67 14.63 -14.05 -7.38
C ASN A 67 13.19 -14.56 -7.31
N VAL A 68 12.25 -13.75 -6.81
CA VAL A 68 10.83 -14.13 -6.80
C VAL A 68 10.28 -14.26 -8.22
N ARG A 69 10.65 -13.35 -9.13
CA ARG A 69 10.28 -13.41 -10.55
C ARG A 69 10.81 -14.66 -11.22
N ASP A 70 12.07 -15.00 -10.95
CA ASP A 70 12.81 -16.05 -11.66
C ASP A 70 12.69 -17.42 -10.96
N GLY A 71 11.93 -17.51 -9.86
CA GLY A 71 11.73 -18.75 -9.10
C GLY A 71 13.01 -19.24 -8.39
N LEU A 72 13.91 -18.32 -8.07
CA LEU A 72 15.17 -18.60 -7.38
C LEU A 72 14.99 -18.51 -5.85
N PRO A 73 15.88 -19.13 -5.05
CA PRO A 73 15.81 -19.08 -3.60
C PRO A 73 15.81 -17.65 -3.05
N VAL A 74 14.95 -17.38 -2.06
CA VAL A 74 14.82 -16.06 -1.41
C VAL A 74 15.24 -16.07 0.06
N ASP A 75 15.38 -17.25 0.66
CA ASP A 75 15.58 -17.43 2.10
C ASP A 75 16.77 -16.61 2.61
N GLU A 76 17.93 -16.73 1.97
CA GLU A 76 19.14 -15.99 2.37
C GLU A 76 18.96 -14.46 2.30
N ILE A 77 18.28 -13.94 1.26
CA ILE A 77 17.97 -12.51 1.13
C ILE A 77 17.05 -12.09 2.28
N THR A 78 15.96 -12.83 2.48
CA THR A 78 14.96 -12.51 3.50
C THR A 78 15.52 -12.63 4.92
N ASP A 79 16.38 -13.61 5.18
CA ASP A 79 17.10 -13.77 6.45
C ASP A 79 18.06 -12.60 6.69
N CYS A 80 18.78 -12.15 5.67
CA CYS A 80 19.63 -10.97 5.79
C CYS A 80 18.82 -9.71 6.07
N LEU A 81 17.73 -9.47 5.35
CA LEU A 81 16.83 -8.34 5.60
C LEU A 81 16.21 -8.39 7.01
N ALA A 82 15.81 -9.58 7.47
CA ALA A 82 15.24 -9.79 8.80
C ALA A 82 16.25 -9.57 9.92
N ASN A 83 17.49 -10.03 9.74
CA ASN A 83 18.55 -10.00 10.76
C ASN A 83 19.40 -8.73 10.77
N MET A 84 19.20 -7.80 9.83
CA MET A 84 19.82 -6.48 9.91
C MET A 84 19.42 -5.75 11.20
N THR A 85 20.30 -4.90 11.71
CA THR A 85 19.91 -3.93 12.75
C THR A 85 19.24 -2.74 12.09
N MET A 86 18.34 -2.09 12.83
CA MET A 86 17.71 -0.86 12.37
C MET A 86 18.73 0.23 12.03
N GLN A 87 19.84 0.31 12.78
CA GLN A 87 20.93 1.24 12.53
C GLN A 87 21.64 0.95 11.19
N GLN A 88 21.88 -0.33 10.88
CA GLN A 88 22.43 -0.72 9.58
C GLN A 88 21.48 -0.37 8.44
N LEU A 89 20.18 -0.68 8.58
CA LEU A 89 19.18 -0.36 7.56
C LEU A 89 19.14 1.16 7.29
N GLN A 90 19.09 1.99 8.33
CA GLN A 90 19.10 3.45 8.19
C GLN A 90 20.39 3.98 7.57
N PHE A 91 21.54 3.42 7.94
CA PHE A 91 22.83 3.81 7.38
C PHE A 91 22.92 3.46 5.89
N GLN A 92 22.31 2.36 5.46
CA GLN A 92 22.33 1.92 4.06
C GLN A 92 21.28 2.66 3.21
N LEU A 93 20.09 2.91 3.75
CA LEU A 93 19.03 3.70 3.12
C LEU A 93 19.24 5.21 3.32
N ASN A 94 20.44 5.68 2.98
CA ASN A 94 20.92 7.04 3.23
C ASN A 94 20.51 8.08 2.18
N THR A 95 19.91 7.66 1.07
CA THR A 95 19.33 8.56 0.04
C THR A 95 17.85 8.26 -0.17
N GLU A 96 17.12 9.19 -0.75
CA GLU A 96 15.71 9.01 -1.04
C GLU A 96 15.48 7.89 -2.06
N GLU A 97 16.32 7.83 -3.09
CA GLU A 97 16.24 6.85 -4.16
C GLU A 97 16.44 5.43 -3.62
N LYS A 98 17.38 5.24 -2.69
CA LYS A 98 17.54 3.96 -1.99
C LYS A 98 16.33 3.58 -1.15
N LYS A 99 15.75 4.53 -0.41
CA LYS A 99 14.52 4.29 0.37
C LYS A 99 13.36 3.90 -0.54
N LYS A 100 13.20 4.60 -1.68
CA LYS A 100 12.14 4.32 -2.64
C LYS A 100 12.28 2.93 -3.22
N ALA A 101 13.45 2.63 -3.81
CA ALA A 101 13.74 1.32 -4.39
C ALA A 101 13.52 0.22 -3.36
N PHE A 102 14.07 0.38 -2.15
CA PHE A 102 13.94 -0.59 -1.07
C PHE A 102 12.49 -0.94 -0.74
N TRP A 103 11.67 0.06 -0.40
CA TRP A 103 10.31 -0.21 0.06
C TRP A 103 9.36 -0.67 -1.04
N LEU A 104 9.54 -0.19 -2.28
CA LEU A 104 8.79 -0.69 -3.44
C LEU A 104 9.09 -2.17 -3.70
N ASN A 105 10.38 -2.53 -3.72
CA ASN A 105 10.81 -3.89 -3.97
C ASN A 105 10.40 -4.85 -2.85
N VAL A 106 10.63 -4.48 -1.59
CA VAL A 106 10.24 -5.30 -0.43
C VAL A 106 8.74 -5.54 -0.43
N TYR A 107 7.92 -4.51 -0.63
CA TYR A 107 6.46 -4.68 -0.69
C TYR A 107 6.08 -5.69 -1.78
N ASN A 108 6.50 -5.43 -3.03
CA ASN A 108 6.09 -6.24 -4.17
C ASN A 108 6.57 -7.69 -4.06
N ALA A 109 7.82 -7.91 -3.62
CA ALA A 109 8.34 -9.25 -3.45
C ALA A 109 7.61 -10.04 -2.37
N TYR A 110 7.40 -9.45 -1.17
CA TYR A 110 6.75 -10.18 -0.08
C TYR A 110 5.27 -10.45 -0.33
N VAL A 111 4.56 -9.59 -1.08
CA VAL A 111 3.19 -9.92 -1.54
C VAL A 111 3.23 -11.21 -2.36
N GLN A 112 4.14 -11.31 -3.32
CA GLN A 112 4.27 -12.50 -4.16
C GLN A 112 4.72 -13.72 -3.36
N ILE A 113 5.74 -13.61 -2.51
CA ILE A 113 6.23 -14.73 -1.67
C ILE A 113 5.07 -15.33 -0.86
N LEU A 114 4.33 -14.50 -0.13
CA LEU A 114 3.28 -14.97 0.77
C LEU A 114 2.05 -15.50 0.02
N LEU A 115 1.65 -14.87 -1.10
CA LEU A 115 0.49 -15.30 -1.86
C LEU A 115 0.78 -16.47 -2.82
N LEU A 116 2.03 -16.67 -3.24
CA LEU A 116 2.44 -17.89 -3.95
C LEU A 116 2.46 -19.11 -3.01
N GLU A 117 2.88 -18.91 -1.76
CA GLU A 117 2.87 -19.97 -0.75
C GLU A 117 1.46 -20.25 -0.22
N THR A 118 0.68 -19.20 0.08
CA THR A 118 -0.64 -19.30 0.72
C THR A 118 -1.66 -18.33 0.04
N PRO A 119 -2.18 -18.67 -1.15
CA PRO A 119 -3.11 -17.83 -1.91
C PRO A 119 -4.37 -17.40 -1.15
N GLU A 120 -4.89 -18.26 -0.27
CA GLU A 120 -6.10 -18.06 0.53
C GLU A 120 -6.02 -16.87 1.49
N LEU A 121 -4.81 -16.39 1.81
CA LEU A 121 -4.65 -15.15 2.60
C LEU A 121 -5.33 -13.95 1.92
N PHE A 122 -5.43 -13.95 0.59
CA PHE A 122 -6.04 -12.87 -0.17
C PHE A 122 -7.57 -12.78 -0.02
N ASP A 123 -8.23 -13.86 0.40
CA ASP A 123 -9.68 -13.90 0.59
C ASP A 123 -10.12 -13.04 1.79
N ASP A 124 -9.27 -12.90 2.79
CA ASP A 124 -9.54 -12.14 4.02
C ASP A 124 -9.44 -10.61 3.85
N ARG A 125 -9.14 -10.11 2.65
CA ARG A 125 -8.90 -8.68 2.38
C ARG A 125 -10.01 -7.73 2.86
N ASN A 126 -11.26 -8.20 2.89
CA ASN A 126 -12.43 -7.41 3.32
C ASN A 126 -12.84 -7.64 4.79
N SER A 127 -12.01 -8.32 5.58
CA SER A 127 -12.33 -8.59 6.98
C SER A 127 -12.51 -7.28 7.77
N TRP A 128 -13.74 -7.08 8.27
CA TRP A 128 -14.15 -5.88 9.03
C TRP A 128 -13.85 -6.00 10.54
N PHE A 129 -13.68 -7.23 11.05
CA PHE A 129 -13.51 -7.54 12.47
C PHE A 129 -12.21 -8.33 12.73
N GLY A 130 -11.11 -7.94 12.12
CA GLY A 130 -9.82 -8.60 12.33
C GLY A 130 -8.77 -8.10 11.37
N TYR A 131 -7.50 -8.30 11.75
CA TYR A 131 -6.39 -8.11 10.85
C TYR A 131 -6.64 -8.91 9.56
N ASN A 132 -6.47 -8.28 8.40
CA ASN A 132 -6.49 -8.93 7.09
C ASN A 132 -5.06 -9.15 6.59
N PHE A 133 -4.89 -9.74 5.41
CA PHE A 133 -3.59 -9.93 4.79
C PHE A 133 -2.72 -8.65 4.81
N PHE A 134 -3.29 -7.51 4.46
CA PHE A 134 -2.56 -6.24 4.37
C PHE A 134 -2.20 -5.62 5.73
N SER A 135 -3.01 -5.83 6.77
CA SER A 135 -2.84 -5.20 8.09
C SER A 135 -2.22 -6.12 9.15
N THR A 136 -2.14 -7.43 8.90
CA THR A 136 -1.46 -8.37 9.79
C THR A 136 0.05 -8.18 9.66
N PRO A 137 0.83 -8.06 10.75
CA PRO A 137 2.28 -8.05 10.68
C PRO A 137 2.83 -9.43 10.29
N GLN A 138 3.49 -9.53 9.14
CA GLN A 138 3.95 -10.81 8.56
C GLN A 138 5.39 -10.75 8.03
N VAL A 139 5.89 -9.57 7.68
CA VAL A 139 7.21 -9.39 7.08
C VAL A 139 8.19 -8.90 8.12
N VAL A 140 9.36 -9.52 8.26
CA VAL A 140 10.39 -9.08 9.22
C VAL A 140 11.48 -8.32 8.49
N ILE A 141 11.63 -7.03 8.80
CA ILE A 141 12.71 -6.18 8.28
C ILE A 141 13.43 -5.56 9.47
N ALA A 142 14.75 -5.73 9.51
CA ALA A 142 15.64 -5.22 10.55
C ALA A 142 15.15 -5.50 11.99
N GLY A 143 14.75 -6.74 12.26
CA GLY A 143 14.23 -7.22 13.55
C GLY A 143 12.85 -6.68 13.93
N ARG A 144 12.12 -6.05 12.99
CA ARG A 144 10.75 -5.53 13.18
C ARG A 144 9.77 -6.29 12.31
N LYS A 145 8.67 -6.77 12.91
CA LYS A 145 7.55 -7.34 12.16
C LYS A 145 6.65 -6.22 11.65
N LEU A 146 6.47 -6.15 10.34
CA LEU A 146 5.71 -5.14 9.61
C LEU A 146 4.56 -5.79 8.84
N SER A 147 3.47 -5.05 8.69
CA SER A 147 2.39 -5.32 7.76
C SER A 147 2.59 -4.56 6.44
N PHE A 148 1.83 -4.91 5.40
CA PHE A 148 1.84 -4.15 4.14
C PHE A 148 1.28 -2.74 4.32
N ASP A 149 0.29 -2.57 5.21
CA ASP A 149 -0.22 -1.26 5.63
C ASP A 149 0.88 -0.42 6.30
N ASP A 150 1.76 -1.02 7.11
CA ASP A 150 2.88 -0.29 7.73
C ASP A 150 3.86 0.21 6.66
N MET A 151 4.16 -0.60 5.65
CA MET A 151 5.06 -0.22 4.55
C MET A 151 4.43 0.87 3.67
N GLU A 152 3.21 0.65 3.19
CA GLU A 152 2.54 1.58 2.28
C GLU A 152 2.10 2.85 3.02
N HIS A 153 1.27 2.71 4.05
CA HIS A 153 0.65 3.85 4.71
C HIS A 153 1.54 4.48 5.78
N GLY A 154 2.26 3.65 6.54
CA GLY A 154 3.18 4.08 7.59
C GLY A 154 4.45 4.72 7.02
N ILE A 155 5.10 4.07 6.06
CA ILE A 155 6.42 4.48 5.57
C ILE A 155 6.34 5.33 4.30
N MET A 156 5.85 4.77 3.19
CA MET A 156 5.85 5.43 1.87
C MET A 156 4.89 6.63 1.83
N ARG A 157 3.72 6.51 2.49
CA ARG A 157 2.74 7.60 2.62
C ARG A 157 2.88 8.41 3.90
N ARG A 158 3.99 8.28 4.64
CA ARG A 158 4.32 9.11 5.82
C ARG A 158 3.22 9.12 6.91
N SER A 159 2.79 7.91 7.30
CA SER A 159 1.73 7.62 8.27
C SER A 159 0.39 8.29 7.92
N THR A 160 0.02 8.26 6.64
CA THR A 160 -1.25 8.77 6.14
C THR A 160 -2.36 7.77 6.39
N HIS A 161 -3.48 8.22 6.95
CA HIS A 161 -4.54 7.32 7.37
C HIS A 161 -5.38 6.83 6.16
N LYS A 162 -5.45 5.52 5.95
CA LYS A 162 -6.09 4.91 4.76
C LYS A 162 -7.55 5.26 4.54
N LEU A 163 -8.31 5.46 5.63
CA LEU A 163 -9.74 5.84 5.54
C LEU A 163 -9.98 7.32 5.19
N THR A 164 -8.92 8.11 5.02
CA THR A 164 -9.02 9.56 4.78
C THR A 164 -8.80 9.92 3.32
N MET A 165 -8.78 8.93 2.44
CA MET A 165 -8.44 9.07 1.02
C MET A 165 -7.08 9.74 0.74
N GLY A 166 -6.21 9.84 1.75
CA GLY A 166 -4.93 10.56 1.65
C GLY A 166 -4.90 11.98 2.27
N TYR A 167 -6.00 12.45 2.88
CA TYR A 167 -6.07 13.85 3.35
C TYR A 167 -5.52 14.09 4.75
N MET A 168 -5.37 13.05 5.59
CA MET A 168 -4.95 13.25 6.98
C MET A 168 -3.92 12.22 7.43
N LYS A 169 -2.95 12.68 8.21
CA LYS A 169 -2.02 11.81 8.92
C LYS A 169 -2.69 11.16 10.14
N SER A 170 -2.19 9.99 10.51
CA SER A 170 -2.53 9.32 11.76
C SER A 170 -2.18 10.19 12.97
N PHE A 171 -3.00 10.11 14.02
CA PHE A 171 -2.90 10.99 15.20
C PHE A 171 -1.67 10.71 16.09
N ARG A 172 -1.17 9.47 16.11
CA ARG A 172 0.05 9.09 16.84
C ARG A 172 0.98 8.35 15.90
N ILE A 173 2.13 8.96 15.64
CA ILE A 173 3.14 8.44 14.73
C ILE A 173 4.37 8.10 15.57
N PRO A 174 4.74 6.82 15.69
CA PRO A 174 5.99 6.40 16.34
C PRO A 174 7.21 7.05 15.69
N GLU A 175 8.19 7.52 16.48
CA GLU A 175 9.43 8.11 15.96
C GLU A 175 10.21 7.15 15.05
N ILE A 176 10.10 5.86 15.31
CA ILE A 176 10.75 4.82 14.50
C ILE A 176 10.18 4.77 13.06
N GLU A 177 8.87 4.99 12.87
CA GLU A 177 8.29 5.08 11.52
C GLU A 177 8.83 6.31 10.79
N LYS A 178 8.95 7.44 11.49
CA LYS A 178 9.47 8.69 10.92
C LYS A 178 10.90 8.57 10.41
N GLN A 179 11.70 7.70 11.02
CA GLN A 179 13.08 7.43 10.58
C GLN A 179 13.13 6.68 9.25
N LEU A 180 12.08 5.92 8.92
CA LEU A 180 12.00 5.12 7.71
C LEU A 180 11.25 5.82 6.58
N TRP A 181 10.53 6.92 6.89
CA TRP A 181 9.78 7.71 5.92
C TRP A 181 10.60 8.09 4.69
N TRP A 182 9.89 8.07 3.56
CA TRP A 182 10.26 8.84 2.38
C TRP A 182 10.22 10.34 2.72
N ASN A 183 11.03 11.14 2.04
CA ASN A 183 11.14 12.57 2.28
C ASN A 183 9.80 13.29 2.01
N GLU A 184 9.07 12.86 1.00
CA GLU A 184 7.74 13.33 0.64
C GLU A 184 6.85 12.19 0.14
N ILE A 185 5.54 12.43 0.07
CA ILE A 185 4.61 11.46 -0.54
C ILE A 185 4.75 11.62 -2.04
N ASP A 186 5.20 10.56 -2.71
CA ASP A 186 5.27 10.49 -4.16
C ASP A 186 4.00 9.81 -4.69
N PRO A 187 3.12 10.49 -5.44
CA PRO A 187 1.88 9.89 -5.91
C PRO A 187 2.09 8.70 -6.88
N ARG A 188 3.29 8.55 -7.46
CA ARG A 188 3.63 7.45 -8.38
C ARG A 188 3.64 6.07 -7.70
N ILE A 189 3.74 6.01 -6.36
CA ILE A 189 3.66 4.75 -5.61
C ILE A 189 2.39 3.96 -5.90
N HIS A 190 1.29 4.65 -6.16
CA HIS A 190 -0.01 4.03 -6.43
C HIS A 190 -0.04 3.30 -7.76
N PHE A 191 0.97 3.50 -8.61
CA PHE A 191 1.14 2.76 -9.85
C PHE A 191 2.30 1.78 -9.79
N ALA A 192 3.01 1.71 -8.66
CA ALA A 192 4.22 0.91 -8.48
C ALA A 192 4.05 -0.27 -7.52
N LEU A 193 3.02 -0.24 -6.67
CA LEU A 193 2.73 -1.31 -5.70
C LEU A 193 1.71 -2.29 -6.27
N ASN A 194 2.08 -3.57 -6.28
CA ASN A 194 1.21 -4.67 -6.65
C ASN A 194 0.74 -5.41 -5.40
N CYS A 195 -0.57 -5.38 -5.22
CA CYS A 195 -1.28 -5.96 -4.08
C CYS A 195 -1.77 -7.40 -4.30
N GLY A 196 -1.51 -8.01 -5.47
CA GLY A 196 -2.00 -9.32 -5.87
C GLY A 196 -3.41 -9.34 -6.48
N ALA A 197 -4.03 -8.19 -6.72
CA ALA A 197 -5.31 -8.10 -7.45
C ALA A 197 -5.10 -7.92 -8.96
N ALA A 198 -6.03 -8.38 -9.78
CA ALA A 198 -6.00 -8.26 -11.24
C ALA A 198 -5.94 -6.80 -11.73
N SER A 199 -6.53 -5.85 -11.01
CA SER A 199 -6.41 -4.42 -11.32
C SER A 199 -5.18 -3.74 -10.72
N CYS A 200 -4.31 -4.44 -9.98
CA CYS A 200 -3.07 -3.86 -9.46
C CYS A 200 -2.08 -3.61 -10.62
N PRO A 201 -1.23 -2.57 -10.52
CA PRO A 201 -0.16 -2.33 -11.49
C PRO A 201 0.82 -3.51 -11.65
N TYR A 202 1.50 -3.59 -12.79
CA TYR A 202 2.54 -4.62 -13.00
C TYR A 202 3.72 -4.46 -12.04
N ILE A 203 4.27 -5.59 -11.62
CA ILE A 203 5.43 -5.66 -10.74
C ILE A 203 6.68 -5.31 -11.54
N ALA A 204 7.51 -4.43 -11.01
CA ALA A 204 8.81 -4.09 -11.60
C ALA A 204 9.92 -4.17 -10.56
N VAL A 205 11.15 -4.30 -11.04
CA VAL A 205 12.38 -4.27 -10.25
C VAL A 205 12.89 -2.83 -10.20
N TYR A 206 12.94 -2.23 -9.01
CA TYR A 206 13.40 -0.85 -8.85
C TYR A 206 14.88 -0.81 -8.45
N GLU A 207 15.70 -0.19 -9.29
CA GLU A 207 17.11 0.03 -9.04
C GLU A 207 17.32 1.32 -8.24
N PRO A 208 18.14 1.33 -7.17
CA PRO A 208 18.35 2.53 -6.36
C PRO A 208 18.94 3.72 -7.14
N GLY A 209 19.60 3.49 -8.27
CA GLY A 209 20.12 4.56 -9.13
C GLY A 209 19.15 5.06 -10.20
N ARG A 210 18.03 4.37 -10.44
CA ARG A 210 17.08 4.64 -11.54
C ARG A 210 15.62 4.70 -11.10
N VAL A 211 15.33 4.54 -9.81
CA VAL A 211 13.96 4.41 -9.29
C VAL A 211 13.02 5.54 -9.73
N ASP A 212 13.48 6.79 -9.82
CA ASP A 212 12.61 7.89 -10.26
C ASP A 212 12.25 7.81 -11.75
N GLU A 213 13.21 7.41 -12.61
CA GLU A 213 12.96 7.12 -14.03
C GLU A 213 11.98 5.95 -14.16
N GLN A 214 12.22 4.88 -13.40
CA GLN A 214 11.40 3.68 -13.40
C GLN A 214 9.97 3.96 -12.89
N LEU A 215 9.80 4.79 -11.87
CA LEU A 215 8.49 5.25 -11.41
C LEU A 215 7.75 6.04 -12.48
N ASP A 216 8.43 6.88 -13.25
CA ASP A 216 7.83 7.59 -14.38
C ASP A 216 7.38 6.63 -15.49
N MET A 217 8.20 5.63 -15.82
CA MET A 217 7.88 4.62 -16.81
C MET A 217 6.66 3.79 -16.39
N THR A 218 6.69 3.23 -15.19
CA THR A 218 5.57 2.46 -14.62
C THR A 218 4.29 3.29 -14.58
N THR A 219 4.38 4.55 -14.12
CA THR A 219 3.22 5.45 -14.05
C THR A 219 2.64 5.70 -15.44
N LYS A 220 3.48 6.03 -16.42
CA LYS A 220 3.03 6.28 -17.79
C LYS A 220 2.39 5.05 -18.40
N ASN A 221 3.02 3.88 -18.26
CA ASN A 221 2.51 2.62 -18.80
C ASN A 221 1.13 2.31 -18.22
N TYR A 222 1.02 2.30 -16.90
CA TYR A 222 -0.23 1.96 -16.22
C TYR A 222 -1.36 2.97 -16.51
N LEU A 223 -1.06 4.28 -16.52
CA LEU A 223 -2.07 5.28 -16.86
C LEU A 223 -2.50 5.19 -18.32
N SER A 224 -1.58 4.88 -19.25
CA SER A 224 -1.90 4.71 -20.67
C SER A 224 -2.82 3.52 -20.92
N GLU A 225 -2.62 2.44 -20.17
CA GLU A 225 -3.46 1.24 -20.25
C GLU A 225 -4.84 1.44 -19.60
N THR A 226 -4.88 2.08 -18.44
CA THR A 226 -6.08 2.14 -17.59
C THR A 226 -6.90 3.42 -17.73
N THR A 227 -6.49 4.35 -18.60
CA THR A 227 -7.22 5.60 -18.85
C THR A 227 -7.89 5.59 -20.22
N HIS A 228 -9.19 5.91 -20.23
CA HIS A 228 -9.95 6.12 -21.45
C HIS A 228 -10.45 7.56 -21.50
N TYR A 229 -9.86 8.36 -22.39
CA TYR A 229 -10.26 9.75 -22.63
C TYR A 229 -11.22 9.86 -23.83
N ASP A 230 -12.38 10.46 -23.60
CA ASP A 230 -13.36 10.86 -24.62
C ASP A 230 -13.23 12.37 -24.83
N SER A 231 -12.56 12.75 -25.93
CA SER A 231 -12.32 14.15 -26.29
C SER A 231 -13.57 14.87 -26.78
N GLU A 232 -14.60 14.17 -27.26
CA GLU A 232 -15.85 14.80 -27.71
C GLU A 232 -16.69 15.30 -26.53
N ARG A 233 -16.65 14.56 -25.41
CA ARG A 233 -17.43 14.85 -24.21
C ARG A 233 -16.63 15.47 -23.08
N ASP A 234 -15.31 15.59 -23.28
CA ASP A 234 -14.32 15.98 -22.28
C ASP A 234 -14.47 15.19 -20.97
N ARG A 235 -14.36 13.86 -21.09
CA ARG A 235 -14.48 12.93 -19.97
C ARG A 235 -13.35 11.93 -19.99
N ALA A 236 -12.80 11.62 -18.81
CA ALA A 236 -11.85 10.54 -18.66
C ALA A 236 -12.39 9.51 -17.66
N ARG A 237 -12.36 8.23 -18.05
CA ARG A 237 -12.43 7.11 -17.11
C ARG A 237 -11.02 6.71 -16.74
N VAL A 238 -10.69 6.77 -15.45
CA VAL A 238 -9.35 6.52 -14.92
C VAL A 238 -9.38 5.39 -13.89
N THR A 239 -8.21 4.85 -13.56
CA THR A 239 -8.05 3.85 -12.50
C THR A 239 -8.70 4.26 -11.17
N ARG A 240 -9.27 3.29 -10.45
CA ARG A 240 -9.88 3.48 -9.12
C ARG A 240 -8.89 3.99 -8.08
N LEU A 241 -7.60 3.75 -8.26
CA LEU A 241 -6.52 4.17 -7.35
C LEU A 241 -6.50 5.70 -7.18
N MET A 242 -6.76 6.47 -8.25
CA MET A 242 -6.90 7.93 -8.20
C MET A 242 -8.11 8.41 -7.38
N SER A 243 -9.07 7.53 -7.08
CA SER A 243 -10.19 7.81 -6.17
C SER A 243 -9.83 7.52 -4.72
N TRP A 244 -9.24 6.36 -4.45
CA TRP A 244 -8.91 5.91 -3.09
C TRP A 244 -7.78 6.71 -2.47
N PHE A 245 -6.80 7.15 -3.27
CA PHE A 245 -5.64 7.90 -2.79
C PHE A 245 -5.67 9.36 -3.22
N ARG A 246 -6.87 9.90 -3.46
CA ARG A 246 -7.10 11.24 -4.01
C ARG A 246 -6.28 12.36 -3.35
N GLY A 247 -6.08 12.30 -2.03
CA GLY A 247 -5.31 13.29 -1.28
C GLY A 247 -3.82 13.30 -1.67
N ASP A 248 -3.24 12.13 -1.94
CA ASP A 248 -1.83 11.98 -2.32
C ASP A 248 -1.57 12.60 -3.70
N PHE A 249 -2.56 12.59 -4.59
CA PHE A 249 -2.51 13.27 -5.89
C PHE A 249 -2.78 14.78 -5.81
N GLY A 250 -3.04 15.37 -4.63
CA GLY A 250 -3.46 16.77 -4.53
C GLY A 250 -4.90 17.00 -4.99
N GLY A 251 -5.78 16.00 -4.85
CA GLY A 251 -7.18 16.08 -5.26
C GLY A 251 -7.42 15.66 -6.71
N LEU A 252 -8.64 15.88 -7.20
CA LEU A 252 -8.97 15.63 -8.61
C LEU A 252 -8.19 16.53 -9.56
N SER A 253 -7.82 17.74 -9.12
CA SER A 253 -7.03 18.67 -9.92
C SER A 253 -5.62 18.15 -10.15
N GLY A 254 -4.93 17.68 -9.11
CA GLY A 254 -3.59 17.11 -9.30
C GLY A 254 -3.61 15.73 -9.97
N ALA A 255 -4.69 14.95 -9.84
CA ALA A 255 -4.90 13.77 -10.68
C ALA A 255 -4.98 14.13 -12.17
N LYS A 256 -5.73 15.18 -12.54
CA LYS A 256 -5.77 15.69 -13.93
C LYS A 256 -4.42 16.23 -14.38
N GLU A 257 -3.71 16.94 -13.50
CA GLU A 257 -2.36 17.44 -13.78
C GLU A 257 -1.40 16.31 -14.14
N MET A 258 -1.41 15.24 -13.35
CA MET A 258 -0.60 14.06 -13.63
C MET A 258 -0.95 13.43 -14.98
N LEU A 259 -2.23 13.29 -15.32
CA LEU A 259 -2.64 12.77 -16.62
C LEU A 259 -2.09 13.63 -17.78
N ARG A 260 -2.05 14.96 -17.62
CA ARG A 260 -1.43 15.86 -18.60
C ARG A 260 0.08 15.72 -18.65
N GLN A 261 0.73 15.69 -17.49
CA GLN A 261 2.19 15.55 -17.36
C GLN A 261 2.71 14.29 -18.08
N TYR A 262 1.98 13.18 -18.00
CA TYR A 262 2.35 11.94 -18.68
C TYR A 262 1.79 11.81 -20.12
N GLY A 263 1.11 12.84 -20.63
CA GLY A 263 0.56 12.87 -21.99
C GLY A 263 -0.61 11.92 -22.21
N ILE A 264 -1.35 11.56 -21.15
CA ILE A 264 -2.52 10.68 -21.19
C ILE A 264 -3.76 11.43 -21.71
N ILE A 265 -3.82 12.73 -21.41
CA ILE A 265 -4.84 13.66 -21.91
C ILE A 265 -4.16 14.93 -22.45
N PRO A 266 -4.80 15.71 -23.33
CA PRO A 266 -4.24 16.96 -23.85
C PRO A 266 -3.92 17.99 -22.75
N GLU A 267 -2.85 18.76 -22.92
CA GLU A 267 -2.39 19.75 -21.94
C GLU A 267 -3.44 20.83 -21.59
N ASP A 268 -4.30 21.17 -22.55
CA ASP A 268 -5.35 22.18 -22.42
C ASP A 268 -6.71 21.60 -21.98
N SER A 269 -6.82 20.27 -21.79
CA SER A 269 -8.06 19.61 -21.37
C SER A 269 -8.34 19.76 -19.87
N ASP A 270 -9.63 19.73 -19.49
CA ASP A 270 -10.07 19.71 -18.09
C ASP A 270 -11.22 18.70 -17.84
N PRO A 271 -11.00 17.41 -18.14
CA PRO A 271 -12.09 16.46 -18.21
C PRO A 271 -12.78 16.19 -16.89
N LYS A 272 -14.07 15.87 -16.96
CA LYS A 272 -14.76 15.25 -15.83
C LYS A 272 -14.24 13.83 -15.63
N LEU A 273 -13.64 13.58 -14.47
CA LEU A 273 -13.15 12.25 -14.10
C LEU A 273 -14.30 11.34 -13.62
N SER A 274 -14.21 10.09 -14.02
CA SER A 274 -14.95 8.95 -13.49
C SER A 274 -13.99 7.78 -13.28
N PHE A 275 -14.34 6.83 -12.41
CA PHE A 275 -13.41 5.80 -11.97
C PHE A 275 -13.84 4.42 -12.46
N LEU A 276 -12.89 3.64 -12.97
CA LEU A 276 -13.11 2.23 -13.32
C LEU A 276 -13.50 1.41 -12.09
N GLU A 277 -14.17 0.29 -12.31
CA GLU A 277 -14.29 -0.75 -11.28
C GLU A 277 -12.90 -1.37 -11.02
N TYR A 278 -12.73 -1.93 -9.82
CA TYR A 278 -11.47 -2.55 -9.43
C TYR A 278 -11.68 -4.05 -9.26
N ASP A 279 -11.01 -4.83 -10.12
CA ASP A 279 -11.07 -6.28 -10.08
C ASP A 279 -10.15 -6.80 -8.98
N TRP A 280 -10.77 -7.41 -7.97
CA TRP A 280 -10.13 -8.04 -6.83
C TRP A 280 -9.94 -9.54 -7.00
N THR A 281 -9.93 -10.05 -8.23
CA THR A 281 -9.50 -11.42 -8.50
C THR A 281 -8.00 -11.53 -8.23
N LEU A 282 -7.57 -12.59 -7.55
CA LEU A 282 -6.16 -12.85 -7.29
C LEU A 282 -5.43 -13.07 -8.62
N GLU A 283 -4.40 -12.27 -8.87
CA GLU A 283 -3.51 -12.39 -10.02
C GLU A 283 -2.07 -12.14 -9.56
N LEU A 284 -1.20 -13.13 -9.78
CA LEU A 284 0.19 -13.15 -9.32
C LEU A 284 1.12 -13.27 -10.52
N GLY A 285 2.37 -12.84 -10.35
CA GLY A 285 3.43 -12.97 -11.35
C GLY A 285 3.30 -12.05 -12.57
N ASN A 286 2.54 -10.96 -12.47
CA ASN A 286 2.38 -9.98 -13.55
C ASN A 286 3.55 -8.98 -13.55
N TYR A 287 4.72 -9.44 -14.00
CA TYR A 287 5.94 -8.62 -14.10
C TYR A 287 6.01 -7.79 -15.38
N GLN A 288 6.68 -6.65 -15.32
CA GLN A 288 7.07 -5.82 -16.47
C GLN A 288 8.57 -5.50 -16.42
N ASP A 289 9.17 -5.33 -17.60
CA ASP A 289 10.54 -4.85 -17.74
C ASP A 289 10.55 -3.32 -17.91
N LEU A 290 11.52 -2.65 -17.27
CA LEU A 290 11.72 -1.20 -17.29
C LEU A 290 13.09 -0.81 -17.87
#